data_AF-A0A7C9AU12-F1
#
_entry.id   AF-A0A7C9AU12-F1
#
_cell.length_a   1.000
_cell.length_b   1.000
_cell.length_c   1.000
_cell.angle_alpha   90.00
_cell.angle_beta   90.00
_cell.angle_gamma   90.00
#
_symmetry.space_group_name_H-M   'P 1'
#
loop_
_entity.id
_entity.type
_entity.pdbx_description
1 polymer ?
#
loop_
_entity_poly.entity_id
_entity_poly.type
_entity_poly.pdbx_seq_one_letter_code
_entity_poly.pdbx_strand_id
1 'polypeptide(L)'
;MGIHFQSLAVLFLLIWSPFLPYLGAQSPSASPRALDALLQEYAYKAFIHPRTGIPYDGTVPSNLTGIKVAGMRLRSGSLRNRGVKQYKEFEIPIGVVVRPYVERLILVYQNLGNWSNVYYPLSGYTYLAPVLGLLAYDAANLSATNLPELDIRASMNPILIHFSNVKSVPDGLVARCVWFGLQGMVNFSKVVSKNTCSTFQQGHFALVVEGTAPAPAPVSPAPAPTSHKKKKKKNMKKVWIIVGSVIGGLLLLVLLGLFFAWLKKFQRRKKMQHMERASEVGETLRMTSVGSAKAPAATVTRTQPTIETEYAP
;
A
#
# COMPACT_ATOMS: atom_id res chain seq x y z
N MET A 1 17.61 -4.25 -47.49
CA MET A 1 16.53 -4.60 -46.54
C MET A 1 16.62 -3.89 -45.17
N GLY A 2 17.63 -3.06 -44.87
CA GLY A 2 17.79 -2.41 -43.55
C GLY A 2 17.04 -1.08 -43.36
N ILE A 3 16.76 -0.34 -44.43
CA ILE A 3 16.24 1.03 -44.35
C ILE A 3 14.72 1.05 -44.07
N HIS A 4 13.98 0.06 -44.59
CA HIS A 4 12.54 -0.08 -44.34
C HIS A 4 12.22 -0.45 -42.88
N PHE A 5 13.12 -1.15 -42.19
CA PHE A 5 12.93 -1.54 -40.78
C PHE A 5 13.07 -0.36 -39.82
N GLN A 6 14.01 0.56 -40.08
CA GLN A 6 14.18 1.77 -39.28
C GLN A 6 13.01 2.74 -39.46
N SER A 7 12.51 2.88 -40.69
CA SER A 7 11.34 3.73 -40.98
C SER A 7 10.06 3.21 -40.33
N LEU A 8 9.83 1.89 -40.33
CA LEU A 8 8.69 1.26 -39.65
C LEU A 8 8.77 1.37 -38.12
N ALA A 9 9.98 1.29 -37.54
CA ALA A 9 10.18 1.47 -36.10
C ALA A 9 9.88 2.90 -35.63
N VAL A 10 10.26 3.91 -36.42
CA VAL A 10 9.96 5.33 -36.13
C VAL A 10 8.48 5.62 -36.30
N LEU A 11 7.82 5.03 -37.31
CA LEU A 11 6.37 5.16 -37.50
C LEU A 11 5.59 4.54 -36.33
N PHE A 12 6.04 3.39 -35.80
CA PHE A 12 5.44 2.75 -34.62
C PHE A 12 5.59 3.59 -33.35
N LEU A 13 6.73 4.26 -33.16
CA LEU A 13 6.96 5.16 -32.02
C LEU A 13 6.10 6.43 -32.09
N LEU A 14 5.86 6.97 -33.30
CA LEU A 14 5.01 8.15 -33.50
C LEU A 14 3.52 7.82 -33.33
N ILE A 15 3.07 6.64 -33.76
CA ILE A 15 1.67 6.19 -33.63
C ILE A 15 1.31 5.86 -32.16
N TRP A 16 2.30 5.53 -31.32
CA TRP A 16 2.09 5.34 -29.87
C TRP A 16 2.16 6.62 -29.02
N SER A 17 2.49 7.77 -29.63
CA SER A 17 2.66 9.03 -28.89
C SER A 17 1.39 9.75 -28.39
N PRO A 18 0.12 9.43 -28.76
CA PRO A 18 -1.01 10.18 -28.22
C PRO A 18 -1.52 9.62 -26.88
N PHE A 19 -0.84 8.65 -26.27
CA PHE A 19 -1.15 8.14 -24.92
C PHE A 19 -0.12 8.60 -23.87
N LEU A 20 0.40 9.82 -23.99
CA LEU A 20 0.76 10.51 -22.76
C LEU A 20 -0.56 10.88 -22.07
N PRO A 21 -0.87 10.34 -20.87
CA PRO A 21 -1.93 10.97 -20.09
C PRO A 21 -1.51 12.43 -19.94
N TYR A 22 -2.43 13.33 -20.29
CA TYR A 22 -2.35 14.71 -19.86
C TYR A 22 -2.13 14.65 -18.34
N LEU A 23 -0.87 14.86 -17.92
CA LEU A 23 -0.55 15.22 -16.55
C LEU A 23 -1.14 16.60 -16.39
N GLY A 24 -2.46 16.64 -16.19
CA GLY A 24 -3.09 17.76 -15.55
C GLY A 24 -2.34 17.90 -14.25
N ALA A 25 -1.52 18.94 -14.15
CA ALA A 25 -1.04 19.44 -12.89
C ALA A 25 -2.29 19.83 -12.09
N GLN A 26 -2.88 18.84 -11.43
CA GLN A 26 -3.69 19.11 -10.27
C GLN A 26 -2.72 19.77 -9.31
N SER A 27 -3.08 20.97 -8.86
CA SER A 27 -2.50 21.59 -7.67
C SER A 27 -2.21 20.51 -6.64
N PRO A 28 -1.04 20.48 -5.97
CA PRO A 28 -0.71 19.40 -5.07
C PRO A 28 -1.72 19.40 -3.93
N SER A 29 -2.76 18.57 -4.06
CA SER A 29 -3.61 18.22 -2.94
C SER A 29 -2.68 17.71 -1.84
N ALA A 30 -2.84 18.23 -0.63
CA ALA A 30 -1.97 17.88 0.47
C ALA A 30 -2.00 16.36 0.67
N SER A 31 -0.91 15.67 0.34
CA SER A 31 -0.88 14.21 0.32
C SER A 31 -0.90 13.67 1.75
N PRO A 32 -1.95 12.93 2.18
CA PRO A 32 -2.02 12.40 3.54
C PRO A 32 -0.89 11.42 3.83
N ARG A 33 -0.48 10.64 2.82
CA ARG A 33 0.63 9.69 2.94
C ARG A 33 1.99 10.37 3.11
N ALA A 34 2.20 11.50 2.43
CA ALA A 34 3.42 12.28 2.64
C ALA A 34 3.45 12.88 4.05
N LEU A 35 2.29 13.31 4.56
CA LEU A 35 2.16 13.73 5.96
C LEU A 35 2.45 12.58 6.92
N ASP A 36 1.92 11.38 6.69
CA ASP A 36 2.14 10.22 7.55
C ASP A 36 3.62 9.86 7.68
N ALA A 37 4.34 9.82 6.56
CA ALA A 37 5.79 9.57 6.55
C ALA A 37 6.54 10.65 7.34
N LEU A 38 6.17 11.93 7.16
CA LEU A 38 6.79 13.04 7.89
C LEU A 38 6.51 12.94 9.41
N LEU A 39 5.26 12.67 9.80
CA LEU A 39 4.87 12.54 11.20
C LEU A 39 5.51 11.31 11.86
N GLN A 40 5.70 10.22 11.11
CA GLN A 40 6.44 9.05 11.58
C GLN A 40 7.87 9.43 11.99
N GLU A 41 8.58 10.23 11.22
CA GLU A 41 9.93 10.70 11.59
C GLU A 41 9.93 11.49 12.90
N TYR A 42 8.96 12.39 13.10
CA TYR A 42 8.85 13.16 14.34
C TYR A 42 8.47 12.30 15.55
N ALA A 43 7.65 11.27 15.34
CA ALA A 43 7.37 10.28 16.38
C ALA A 43 8.63 9.48 16.76
N TYR A 44 9.48 9.15 15.79
CA TYR A 44 10.72 8.39 16.01
C TYR A 44 11.77 9.22 16.75
N LYS A 45 11.93 10.49 16.37
CA LYS A 45 12.86 11.43 17.00
C LYS A 45 12.55 11.69 18.49
N ALA A 46 11.32 11.42 18.94
CA ALA A 46 10.92 11.56 20.34
C ALA A 46 11.58 10.52 21.27
N PHE A 47 12.10 9.41 20.74
CA PHE A 47 12.70 8.34 21.53
C PHE A 47 14.20 8.58 21.78
N ILE A 48 14.54 9.00 23.00
CA ILE A 48 15.95 9.07 23.46
C ILE A 48 16.33 7.79 24.20
N HIS A 49 15.57 7.46 25.25
CA HIS A 49 15.74 6.24 26.06
C HIS A 49 14.42 5.45 26.06
N PRO A 50 14.12 4.72 24.97
CA PRO A 50 12.81 4.14 24.72
C PRO A 50 12.47 3.02 25.71
N ARG A 51 11.37 3.19 26.45
CA ARG A 51 10.75 2.14 27.26
C ARG A 51 9.55 1.54 26.52
N THR A 52 9.36 0.23 26.68
CA THR A 52 8.26 -0.49 26.01
C THR A 52 6.92 -0.09 26.64
N GLY A 53 5.92 0.23 25.82
CA GLY A 53 4.56 0.55 26.24
C GLY A 53 4.36 1.95 26.83
N ILE A 54 5.39 2.81 26.77
CA ILE A 54 5.29 4.21 27.19
C ILE A 54 5.17 5.09 25.93
N PRO A 55 4.19 6.00 25.86
CA PRO A 55 4.07 6.94 24.75
C PRO A 55 5.07 8.11 24.93
N TYR A 56 5.70 8.51 23.82
CA TYR A 56 6.59 9.67 23.75
C TYR A 56 6.01 10.67 22.75
N ASP A 57 5.78 11.90 23.20
CA ASP A 57 5.22 12.96 22.36
C ASP A 57 6.30 13.56 21.47
N GLY A 58 6.01 13.66 20.17
CA GLY A 58 6.91 14.26 19.18
C GLY A 58 6.60 15.73 18.93
N THR A 59 7.64 16.50 18.62
CA THR A 59 7.53 17.92 18.31
C THR A 59 7.51 18.12 16.81
N VAL A 60 6.37 18.59 16.29
CA VAL A 60 6.20 18.91 14.85
C VAL A 60 6.78 20.29 14.51
N PRO A 61 7.15 20.54 13.25
CA PRO A 61 7.67 21.84 12.81
C PRO A 61 6.58 22.92 12.82
N SER A 62 6.99 24.18 12.81
CA SER A 62 6.09 25.33 12.94
C SER A 62 5.01 25.41 11.84
N ASN A 63 5.31 24.93 10.64
CA ASN A 63 4.34 24.84 9.54
C ASN A 63 3.23 23.80 9.77
N LEU A 64 3.38 22.90 10.74
CA LEU A 64 2.38 21.89 11.13
C LEU A 64 1.83 22.13 12.55
N THR A 65 1.92 23.37 13.03
CA THR A 65 1.42 23.74 14.36
C THR A 65 -0.04 23.33 14.52
N GLY A 66 -0.35 22.74 15.69
CA GLY A 66 -1.68 22.21 16.01
C GLY A 66 -1.84 20.72 15.75
N ILE A 67 -0.96 20.10 14.95
CA ILE A 67 -0.88 18.63 14.87
C ILE A 67 -0.15 18.10 16.10
N LYS A 68 -0.72 17.07 16.73
CA LYS A 68 -0.04 16.32 17.80
C LYS A 68 0.36 14.96 17.27
N VAL A 69 1.58 14.54 17.57
CA VAL A 69 2.10 13.23 17.19
C VAL A 69 2.74 12.57 18.40
N ALA A 70 2.58 11.26 18.53
CA ALA A 70 3.25 10.49 19.57
C ALA A 70 3.63 9.10 19.04
N GLY A 71 4.67 8.52 19.62
CA GLY A 71 5.07 7.14 19.35
C GLY A 71 5.00 6.29 20.61
N MET A 72 4.46 5.08 20.50
CA MET A 72 4.59 4.06 21.55
C MET A 72 5.29 2.82 21.00
N ARG A 73 6.49 2.54 21.51
CA ARG A 73 7.27 1.35 21.12
C ARG A 73 6.79 0.11 21.87
N LEU A 74 6.51 -0.97 21.14
CA LEU A 74 5.98 -2.22 21.68
C LEU A 74 6.73 -3.42 21.09
N ARG A 75 6.73 -4.55 21.81
CA ARG A 75 7.02 -5.85 21.21
C ARG A 75 5.74 -6.41 20.60
N SER A 76 5.81 -7.01 19.41
CA SER A 76 4.63 -7.59 18.74
C SER A 76 3.91 -8.63 19.61
N GLY A 77 4.67 -9.47 20.31
CA GLY A 77 4.09 -10.43 21.27
C GLY A 77 3.38 -9.75 22.45
N SER A 78 3.89 -8.63 22.95
CA SER A 78 3.24 -7.88 24.04
C SER A 78 1.96 -7.23 23.56
N LEU A 79 1.97 -6.62 22.37
CA LEU A 79 0.77 -6.03 21.76
C LEU A 79 -0.32 -7.11 21.57
N ARG A 80 0.04 -8.28 21.05
CA ARG A 80 -0.89 -9.39 20.87
C ARG A 80 -1.45 -9.92 22.19
N ASN A 81 -0.61 -10.10 23.21
CA ASN A 81 -1.01 -10.80 24.44
C ASN A 81 -1.62 -9.88 25.50
N ARG A 82 -1.31 -8.58 25.48
CA ARG A 82 -1.71 -7.62 26.51
C ARG A 82 -2.55 -6.45 25.99
N GLY A 83 -2.51 -6.17 24.69
CA GLY A 83 -3.12 -4.96 24.13
C GLY A 83 -2.50 -3.69 24.71
N VAL A 84 -3.22 -2.57 24.57
CA VAL A 84 -2.91 -1.28 25.20
C VAL A 84 -4.22 -0.64 25.65
N LYS A 85 -4.49 -0.66 26.96
CA LYS A 85 -5.74 -0.14 27.52
C LYS A 85 -5.96 1.36 27.28
N GLN A 86 -4.88 2.14 27.30
CA GLN A 86 -4.96 3.59 27.12
C GLN A 86 -3.75 4.09 26.33
N TYR A 87 -3.97 4.43 25.06
CA TYR A 87 -3.02 5.12 24.22
C TYR A 87 -3.67 6.37 23.61
N LYS A 88 -3.57 7.49 24.34
CA LYS A 88 -4.29 8.73 24.00
C LYS A 88 -5.78 8.43 23.86
N GLU A 89 -6.39 8.68 22.71
CA GLU A 89 -7.79 8.36 22.40
C GLU A 89 -8.04 6.89 21.99
N PHE A 90 -7.00 6.07 21.83
CA PHE A 90 -7.12 4.69 21.38
C PHE A 90 -7.07 3.70 22.55
N GLU A 91 -8.00 2.77 22.57
CA GLU A 91 -7.94 1.53 23.37
C GLU A 91 -7.74 0.35 22.41
N ILE A 92 -6.61 -0.34 22.56
CA ILE A 92 -6.18 -1.41 21.68
C ILE A 92 -6.38 -2.75 22.40
N PRO A 93 -7.20 -3.66 21.86
CA PRO A 93 -7.56 -4.89 22.55
C PRO A 93 -6.41 -5.91 22.54
N ILE A 94 -6.57 -6.95 23.35
CA ILE A 94 -5.79 -8.17 23.25
C ILE A 94 -6.14 -8.87 21.92
N GLY A 95 -5.15 -9.51 21.31
CA GLY A 95 -5.31 -10.28 20.08
C GLY A 95 -5.05 -9.52 18.78
N VAL A 96 -4.44 -8.33 18.85
CA VAL A 96 -3.98 -7.63 17.63
C VAL A 96 -2.82 -8.39 16.99
N VAL A 97 -2.94 -8.64 15.69
CA VAL A 97 -1.94 -9.32 14.85
C VAL A 97 -1.24 -8.29 13.98
N VAL A 98 0.07 -8.42 13.84
CA VAL A 98 0.93 -7.53 13.03
C VAL A 98 1.46 -8.31 11.81
N ARG A 99 1.40 -7.71 10.63
CA ARG A 99 1.85 -8.29 9.36
C ARG A 99 2.63 -7.26 8.53
N PRO A 100 3.84 -7.58 8.03
CA PRO A 100 4.64 -8.76 8.39
C PRO A 100 5.01 -8.76 9.88
N TYR A 101 5.40 -9.93 10.39
CA TYR A 101 5.84 -10.03 11.78
C TYR A 101 7.19 -9.31 11.96
N VAL A 102 7.25 -8.42 12.95
CA VAL A 102 8.47 -7.77 13.42
C VAL A 102 8.63 -8.02 14.91
N GLU A 103 9.84 -8.00 15.47
CA GLU A 103 10.02 -8.19 16.91
C GLU A 103 9.47 -6.99 17.70
N ARG A 104 9.80 -5.78 17.22
CA ARG A 104 9.41 -4.49 17.81
C ARG A 104 8.77 -3.61 16.76
N LEU A 105 7.68 -2.95 17.15
CA LEU A 105 7.00 -1.96 16.34
C LEU A 105 6.82 -0.66 17.13
N ILE A 106 6.49 0.41 16.42
CA ILE A 106 5.96 1.64 17.00
C ILE A 106 4.55 1.84 16.48
N LEU A 107 3.64 2.11 17.40
CA LEU A 107 2.33 2.68 17.08
C LEU A 107 2.47 4.19 17.07
N VAL A 108 2.31 4.80 15.90
CA VAL A 108 2.30 6.25 15.71
C VAL A 108 0.87 6.75 15.86
N TYR A 109 0.67 7.57 16.88
CA TYR A 109 -0.54 8.33 17.09
C TYR A 109 -0.43 9.68 16.37
N GLN A 110 -1.51 10.09 15.73
CA GLN A 110 -1.63 11.40 15.10
C GLN A 110 -2.96 12.04 15.49
N ASN A 111 -2.95 13.35 15.73
CA ASN A 111 -4.15 14.17 15.85
C ASN A 111 -3.95 15.42 15.00
N LEU A 112 -4.73 15.53 13.94
CA LEU A 112 -4.50 16.53 12.90
C LEU A 112 -5.00 17.92 13.30
N GLY A 113 -5.73 18.06 14.41
CA GLY A 113 -6.31 19.33 14.82
C GLY A 113 -7.06 20.03 13.68
N ASN A 114 -6.72 21.29 13.44
CA ASN A 114 -7.33 22.13 12.39
C ASN A 114 -6.99 21.69 10.96
N TRP A 115 -6.02 20.80 10.78
CA TRP A 115 -5.57 20.30 9.48
C TRP A 115 -6.45 19.16 8.94
N SER A 116 -7.44 18.71 9.72
CA SER A 116 -8.34 17.60 9.37
C SER A 116 -8.98 17.79 7.98
N ASN A 117 -9.58 18.95 7.69
CA ASN A 117 -10.21 19.24 6.39
C ASN A 117 -9.21 19.41 5.24
N VAL A 118 -7.95 19.72 5.55
CA VAL A 118 -6.90 19.94 4.53
C VAL A 118 -6.42 18.60 3.97
N TYR A 119 -6.19 17.62 4.84
CA TYR A 119 -5.70 16.30 4.45
C TYR A 119 -6.82 15.29 4.19
N TYR A 120 -7.95 15.42 4.88
CA TYR A 120 -9.11 14.54 4.72
C TYR A 120 -10.35 15.35 4.35
N PRO A 121 -10.42 15.94 3.14
CA PRO A 121 -11.62 16.63 2.71
C PRO A 121 -12.78 15.64 2.56
N LEU A 122 -13.92 15.92 3.19
CA LEU A 122 -15.11 15.06 3.15
C LEU A 122 -16.36 15.85 2.77
N SER A 123 -16.75 15.78 1.50
CA SER A 123 -17.88 16.53 0.94
C SER A 123 -19.22 16.09 1.54
N GLY A 124 -20.06 17.07 1.93
CA GLY A 124 -21.38 16.80 2.51
C GLY A 124 -21.34 16.40 3.98
N TYR A 125 -20.18 16.46 4.64
CA TYR A 125 -20.03 16.13 6.06
C TYR A 125 -19.29 17.24 6.81
N THR A 126 -19.60 17.38 8.10
CA THR A 126 -18.91 18.29 9.01
C THR A 126 -18.22 17.49 10.11
N TYR A 127 -16.92 17.75 10.30
CA TYR A 127 -16.14 17.18 11.40
C TYR A 127 -16.58 17.71 12.76
N LEU A 128 -16.95 16.79 13.64
CA LEU A 128 -17.26 17.07 15.04
C LEU A 128 -16.00 17.10 15.91
N ALA A 129 -14.94 16.41 15.50
CA ALA A 129 -13.65 16.37 16.19
C ALA A 129 -12.50 16.27 15.18
N PRO A 130 -11.25 16.55 15.58
CA PRO A 130 -10.09 16.35 14.72
C PRO A 130 -9.95 14.89 14.25
N VAL A 131 -9.38 14.71 13.06
CA VAL A 131 -9.00 13.39 12.53
C VAL A 131 -7.89 12.81 13.40
N LEU A 132 -8.09 11.57 13.83
CA LEU A 132 -7.13 10.80 14.62
C LEU A 132 -6.52 9.71 13.75
N GLY A 133 -5.19 9.56 13.79
CA GLY A 133 -4.46 8.52 13.08
C GLY A 133 -3.85 7.52 14.06
N LEU A 134 -3.92 6.24 13.71
CA LEU A 134 -3.16 5.17 14.33
C LEU A 134 -2.52 4.35 13.23
N LEU A 135 -1.18 4.36 13.18
CA LEU A 135 -0.38 3.65 12.18
C LEU A 135 0.72 2.85 12.86
N ALA A 136 1.11 1.72 12.29
CA ALA A 136 2.17 0.88 12.82
C ALA A 136 3.38 0.82 11.89
N TYR A 137 4.59 0.85 12.46
CA TYR A 137 5.85 0.79 11.72
C TYR A 137 6.89 -0.09 12.43
N ASP A 138 7.86 -0.61 11.68
CA ASP A 138 8.97 -1.40 12.24
C ASP A 138 9.86 -0.51 13.14
N ALA A 139 10.17 -0.99 14.35
CA ALA A 139 10.98 -0.30 15.34
C ALA A 139 12.30 -1.02 15.67
N ALA A 140 12.84 -1.78 14.71
CA ALA A 140 14.19 -2.31 14.75
C ALA A 140 15.24 -1.18 14.72
N ASN A 141 15.04 -0.18 13.85
CA ASN A 141 15.91 0.99 13.72
C ASN A 141 15.10 2.29 13.90
N LEU A 142 15.33 3.01 15.00
CA LEU A 142 14.65 4.28 15.30
C LEU A 142 15.18 5.47 14.48
N SER A 143 16.27 5.30 13.76
CA SER A 143 16.81 6.31 12.84
C SER A 143 16.40 6.06 11.39
N ALA A 144 15.61 5.01 11.12
CA ALA A 144 15.15 4.72 9.77
C ALA A 144 14.07 5.72 9.31
N THR A 145 14.15 6.12 8.05
CA THR A 145 13.20 7.00 7.37
C THR A 145 12.48 6.24 6.26
N ASN A 146 11.33 6.75 5.82
CA ASN A 146 10.53 6.15 4.73
C ASN A 146 10.18 4.67 4.95
N LEU A 147 9.89 4.29 6.20
CA LEU A 147 9.46 2.93 6.50
C LEU A 147 8.05 2.68 5.96
N PRO A 148 7.79 1.50 5.35
CA PRO A 148 6.43 1.13 4.99
C PRO A 148 5.59 0.88 6.26
N GLU A 149 4.30 1.17 6.20
CA GLU A 149 3.38 0.79 7.27
C GLU A 149 3.29 -0.74 7.40
N LEU A 150 3.28 -1.22 8.63
CA LEU A 150 2.86 -2.58 8.97
C LEU A 150 1.34 -2.65 8.97
N ASP A 151 0.76 -3.78 8.60
CA ASP A 151 -0.66 -4.06 8.78
C ASP A 151 -0.91 -4.56 10.20
N ILE A 152 -1.67 -3.80 11.00
CA ILE A 152 -2.21 -4.28 12.27
C ILE A 152 -3.69 -4.53 12.16
N ARG A 153 -4.11 -5.71 12.62
CA ARG A 153 -5.50 -6.14 12.58
C ARG A 153 -5.93 -6.74 13.91
N ALA A 154 -6.97 -6.17 14.48
CA ALA A 154 -7.65 -6.75 15.65
C ALA A 154 -8.43 -8.00 15.21
N SER A 155 -8.47 -9.01 16.07
CA SER A 155 -9.06 -10.32 15.75
C SER A 155 -10.48 -10.47 16.29
N MET A 156 -10.63 -10.51 17.62
CA MET A 156 -11.92 -10.75 18.28
C MET A 156 -12.61 -9.45 18.70
N ASN A 157 -11.92 -8.63 19.49
CA ASN A 157 -12.41 -7.34 19.94
C ASN A 157 -11.89 -6.22 19.02
N PRO A 158 -12.67 -5.16 18.77
CA PRO A 158 -12.21 -4.02 17.98
C PRO A 158 -11.31 -3.08 18.78
N ILE A 159 -10.49 -2.31 18.07
CA ILE A 159 -9.85 -1.09 18.59
C ILE A 159 -10.95 -0.05 18.80
N LEU A 160 -11.02 0.53 20.00
CA LEU A 160 -11.95 1.60 20.33
C LEU A 160 -11.24 2.94 20.24
N ILE A 161 -11.98 3.95 19.76
CA ILE A 161 -11.48 5.29 19.49
C ILE A 161 -12.40 6.26 20.20
N HIS A 162 -11.93 6.87 21.28
CA HIS A 162 -12.69 7.76 22.12
C HIS A 162 -12.39 9.21 21.75
N PHE A 163 -13.26 9.82 20.95
CA PHE A 163 -13.06 11.22 20.57
C PHE A 163 -13.28 12.15 21.76
N SER A 164 -12.28 13.01 22.01
CA SER A 164 -12.32 14.08 22.99
C SER A 164 -12.62 15.43 22.31
N ASN A 165 -13.09 16.43 23.08
CA ASN A 165 -13.37 17.79 22.60
C ASN A 165 -14.31 17.85 21.38
N VAL A 166 -15.35 17.01 21.40
CA VAL A 166 -16.32 16.89 20.31
C VAL A 166 -17.30 18.06 20.33
N LYS A 167 -17.52 18.69 19.18
CA LYS A 167 -18.55 19.71 18.99
C LYS A 167 -19.94 19.13 19.26
N SER A 168 -20.86 19.95 19.78
CA SER A 168 -22.25 19.55 19.96
C SER A 168 -22.87 19.13 18.61
N VAL A 169 -23.52 17.98 18.61
CA VAL A 169 -24.27 17.48 17.46
C VAL A 169 -25.52 18.36 17.29
N PRO A 170 -25.75 18.97 16.11
CA PRO A 170 -26.98 19.75 15.89
C PRO A 170 -28.24 18.89 15.99
N ASP A 171 -29.35 19.50 16.42
CA ASP A 171 -30.62 18.79 16.59
C ASP A 171 -31.08 18.13 15.29
N GLY A 172 -31.53 16.87 15.41
CA GLY A 172 -31.98 16.06 14.28
C GLY A 172 -30.86 15.42 13.45
N LEU A 173 -29.58 15.73 13.70
CA LEU A 173 -28.45 15.07 13.03
C LEU A 173 -27.90 13.92 13.87
N VAL A 174 -27.35 12.93 13.17
CA VAL A 174 -26.77 11.72 13.80
C VAL A 174 -25.29 11.67 13.47
N ALA A 175 -24.47 11.58 14.51
CA ALA A 175 -23.03 11.39 14.36
C ALA A 175 -22.70 10.03 13.73
N ARG A 176 -21.68 10.01 12.87
CA ARG A 176 -21.16 8.81 12.21
C ARG A 176 -19.64 8.76 12.33
N CYS A 177 -19.13 7.54 12.44
CA CYS A 177 -17.71 7.26 12.38
C CYS A 177 -17.28 7.13 10.93
N VAL A 178 -16.11 7.66 10.60
CA VAL A 178 -15.47 7.53 9.28
C VAL A 178 -14.11 6.90 9.48
N TRP A 179 -13.78 5.92 8.65
CA TRP A 179 -12.46 5.33 8.55
C TRP A 179 -11.89 5.62 7.16
N PHE A 180 -10.69 6.18 7.16
CA PHE A 180 -9.84 6.38 6.00
C PHE A 180 -8.77 5.28 6.02
N GLY A 181 -8.87 4.34 5.09
CA GLY A 181 -7.90 3.29 4.91
C GLY A 181 -6.61 3.80 4.25
N LEU A 182 -5.53 3.03 4.38
CA LEU A 182 -4.22 3.37 3.83
C LEU A 182 -4.21 3.55 2.30
N GLN A 183 -5.18 2.98 1.59
CA GLN A 183 -5.32 3.09 0.13
C GLN A 183 -6.30 4.20 -0.30
N GLY A 184 -6.70 5.08 0.63
CA GLY A 184 -7.66 6.16 0.34
C GLY A 184 -9.12 5.73 0.29
N MET A 185 -9.43 4.49 0.70
CA MET A 185 -10.81 4.03 0.86
C MET A 185 -11.46 4.73 2.05
N VAL A 186 -12.72 5.13 1.91
CA VAL A 186 -13.49 5.80 2.96
C VAL A 186 -14.71 4.95 3.29
N ASN A 187 -14.84 4.54 4.55
CA ASN A 187 -16.00 3.80 5.03
C ASN A 187 -16.66 4.49 6.21
N PHE A 188 -17.99 4.43 6.24
CA PHE A 188 -18.80 4.97 7.31
C PHE A 188 -19.30 3.84 8.21
N SER A 189 -19.35 4.09 9.51
CA SER A 189 -19.93 3.18 10.49
C SER A 189 -20.72 3.95 11.55
N LYS A 190 -21.56 3.23 12.29
CA LYS A 190 -22.30 3.79 13.41
C LYS A 190 -21.36 4.02 14.59
N VAL A 191 -21.65 5.04 15.37
CA VAL A 191 -20.99 5.28 16.66
C VAL A 191 -21.43 4.19 17.64
N VAL A 192 -20.48 3.63 18.38
CA VAL A 192 -20.75 2.56 19.36
C VAL A 192 -21.44 3.13 20.60
N SER A 193 -20.88 4.21 21.15
CA SER A 193 -21.40 4.86 22.34
C SER A 193 -20.94 6.32 22.42
N LYS A 194 -21.88 7.27 22.52
CA LYS A 194 -21.64 8.72 22.61
C LYS A 194 -20.73 9.24 21.48
N ASN A 195 -19.41 9.24 21.73
CA ASN A 195 -18.36 9.75 20.84
C ASN A 195 -17.31 8.67 20.51
N THR A 196 -17.67 7.39 20.63
CA THR A 196 -16.74 6.27 20.49
C THR A 196 -16.95 5.53 19.18
N CYS A 197 -15.88 5.42 18.39
CA CYS A 197 -15.84 4.61 17.17
C CYS A 197 -15.12 3.29 17.43
N SER A 198 -15.37 2.30 16.57
CA SER A 198 -14.70 1.00 16.64
C SER A 198 -14.15 0.59 15.27
N THR A 199 -12.99 -0.04 15.25
CA THR A 199 -12.34 -0.53 14.03
C THR A 199 -11.60 -1.84 14.28
N PHE A 200 -11.38 -2.64 13.24
CA PHE A 200 -10.49 -3.80 13.30
C PHE A 200 -9.15 -3.56 12.60
N GLN A 201 -8.96 -2.39 12.00
CA GLN A 201 -7.80 -2.05 11.18
C GLN A 201 -7.24 -0.69 11.58
N GLN A 202 -5.97 -0.46 11.23
CA GLN A 202 -5.33 0.84 11.36
C GLN A 202 -5.79 1.84 10.30
N GLY A 203 -5.36 3.10 10.43
CA GLY A 203 -5.65 4.17 9.50
C GLY A 203 -6.03 5.45 10.24
N HIS A 204 -6.85 6.27 9.58
CA HIS A 204 -7.30 7.54 10.13
C HIS A 204 -8.81 7.52 10.34
N PHE A 205 -9.25 8.20 11.38
CA PHE A 205 -10.60 8.09 11.90
C PHE A 205 -11.16 9.45 12.19
N ALA A 206 -12.45 9.61 11.93
CA ALA A 206 -13.16 10.83 12.23
C ALA A 206 -14.56 10.57 12.76
N LEU A 207 -15.07 11.57 13.47
CA LEU A 207 -16.45 11.65 13.90
C LEU A 207 -17.10 12.84 13.18
N VAL A 208 -18.16 12.56 12.42
CA VAL A 208 -18.78 13.55 11.52
C VAL A 208 -20.29 13.54 11.64
N VAL A 209 -20.93 14.60 11.18
CA VAL A 209 -22.37 14.65 10.87
C VAL A 209 -22.55 14.94 9.40
N GLU A 210 -23.63 14.42 8.82
CA GLU A 210 -24.04 14.79 7.47
C GLU A 210 -24.46 16.27 7.51
N GLY A 211 -23.75 17.10 6.74
CA GLY A 211 -24.09 18.50 6.61
C GLY A 211 -25.33 18.61 5.75
N THR A 212 -26.37 19.28 6.25
CA THR A 212 -27.40 19.82 5.38
C THR A 212 -26.72 20.76 4.41
N ALA A 213 -26.64 20.38 3.14
CA ALA A 213 -26.27 21.32 2.08
C ALA A 213 -27.11 22.60 2.29
N PRO A 214 -26.52 23.81 2.13
CA PRO A 214 -27.34 25.00 2.09
C PRO A 214 -28.42 24.76 1.04
N ALA A 215 -29.69 24.83 1.44
CA ALA A 215 -30.79 24.79 0.49
C ALA A 215 -30.45 25.81 -0.61
N PRO A 216 -30.55 25.46 -1.91
CA PRO A 216 -30.38 26.45 -2.96
C PRO A 216 -31.28 27.63 -2.60
N ALA A 217 -30.68 28.82 -2.49
CA ALA A 217 -31.40 30.02 -2.09
C ALA A 217 -32.68 30.14 -2.92
N PRO A 218 -33.83 30.52 -2.32
CA PRO A 218 -35.07 30.67 -3.05
C PRO A 218 -34.87 31.75 -4.11
N VAL A 219 -34.79 31.33 -5.37
CA VAL A 219 -34.82 32.25 -6.51
C VAL A 219 -36.27 32.68 -6.66
N SER A 220 -36.59 33.86 -6.13
CA SER A 220 -37.88 34.52 -6.36
C SER A 220 -38.05 34.88 -7.85
N PRO A 221 -39.30 34.91 -8.35
CA PRO A 221 -39.62 34.56 -9.72
C PRO A 221 -39.62 35.76 -10.68
N ALA A 222 -39.25 35.52 -11.93
CA ALA A 222 -39.55 36.41 -13.05
C ALA A 222 -40.00 35.57 -14.26
N PRO A 223 -40.86 36.12 -15.14
CA PRO A 223 -41.94 35.38 -15.77
C PRO A 223 -41.56 34.72 -17.10
N ALA A 224 -42.14 33.54 -17.33
CA ALA A 224 -42.41 32.96 -18.64
C ALA A 224 -43.86 33.34 -19.02
N PRO A 225 -44.34 33.29 -20.30
CA PRO A 225 -43.97 32.25 -21.27
C PRO A 225 -43.94 32.65 -22.76
N THR A 226 -43.20 31.91 -23.58
CA THR A 226 -43.72 31.51 -24.89
C THR A 226 -43.34 30.07 -25.22
N SER A 227 -44.39 29.36 -25.61
CA SER A 227 -44.44 27.96 -26.00
C SER A 227 -43.82 27.70 -27.37
N HIS A 228 -43.04 26.63 -27.51
CA HIS A 228 -43.07 25.84 -28.74
C HIS A 228 -42.97 24.34 -28.44
N LYS A 229 -44.01 23.62 -28.89
CA LYS A 229 -44.16 22.17 -28.83
C LYS A 229 -43.26 21.47 -29.85
N LYS A 230 -42.74 20.32 -29.40
CA LYS A 230 -42.40 19.09 -30.15
C LYS A 230 -41.31 19.18 -31.24
N LYS A 231 -40.23 18.42 -31.03
CA LYS A 231 -40.01 17.14 -31.77
C LYS A 231 -38.88 16.31 -31.13
N LYS A 232 -39.27 15.11 -30.71
CA LYS A 232 -38.40 13.98 -30.33
C LYS A 232 -37.58 13.58 -31.56
N LYS A 233 -36.27 13.83 -31.60
CA LYS A 233 -35.36 13.21 -32.58
C LYS A 233 -34.16 12.59 -31.85
N LYS A 234 -34.28 11.27 -31.71
CA LYS A 234 -33.30 10.29 -31.27
C LYS A 234 -32.01 10.47 -32.09
N ASN A 235 -30.90 10.83 -31.45
CA ASN A 235 -29.56 10.80 -32.07
C ASN A 235 -28.69 9.78 -31.32
N MET A 236 -29.01 8.50 -31.53
CA MET A 236 -28.11 7.38 -31.23
C MET A 236 -27.00 7.35 -32.28
N LYS A 237 -25.93 8.13 -32.11
CA LYS A 237 -24.70 8.01 -32.93
C LYS A 237 -23.40 8.30 -32.16
N LYS A 238 -23.38 8.13 -30.84
CA LYS A 238 -22.14 8.26 -30.02
C LYS A 238 -21.98 7.18 -28.95
N VAL A 239 -22.46 5.96 -29.23
CA VAL A 239 -22.25 4.78 -28.37
C VAL A 239 -21.53 3.63 -29.09
N TRP A 240 -21.39 3.66 -30.42
CA TRP A 240 -20.72 2.56 -31.14
C TRP A 240 -19.20 2.55 -30.97
N ILE A 241 -18.54 3.70 -30.79
CA ILE A 241 -17.07 3.77 -30.80
C ILE A 241 -16.44 3.21 -29.51
N ILE A 242 -17.16 3.19 -28.38
CA ILE A 242 -16.60 2.73 -27.09
C ILE A 242 -16.64 1.21 -26.96
N VAL A 243 -17.63 0.54 -27.58
CA VAL A 243 -17.74 -0.93 -27.50
C VAL A 243 -16.74 -1.65 -28.43
N GLY A 244 -16.27 -1.00 -29.51
CA GLY A 244 -15.27 -1.57 -30.41
C GLY A 244 -13.81 -1.52 -29.90
N SER A 245 -13.49 -0.58 -28.99
CA SER A 245 -12.11 -0.35 -28.54
C SER A 245 -11.65 -1.34 -27.46
N VAL A 246 -12.56 -1.76 -26.58
CA VAL A 246 -12.22 -2.69 -25.47
C VAL A 246 -11.95 -4.11 -25.99
N ILE A 247 -12.71 -4.55 -27.00
CA ILE A 247 -12.54 -5.89 -27.60
C ILE A 247 -11.24 -5.95 -28.42
N GLY A 248 -10.92 -4.90 -29.19
CA GLY A 248 -9.67 -4.82 -29.95
C GLY A 248 -8.42 -4.76 -29.06
N GLY A 249 -8.48 -4.01 -27.95
CA GLY A 249 -7.39 -3.93 -26.98
C GLY A 249 -7.11 -5.26 -26.27
N LEU A 250 -8.17 -6.00 -25.89
CA LEU A 250 -8.03 -7.30 -25.27
C LEU A 250 -7.39 -8.33 -26.22
N LEU A 251 -7.82 -8.35 -27.49
CA LEU A 251 -7.25 -9.22 -28.53
C LEU A 251 -5.76 -8.92 -28.78
N LEU A 252 -5.40 -7.63 -28.83
CA LEU A 252 -4.00 -7.22 -29.02
C LEU A 252 -3.12 -7.64 -27.82
N LEU A 253 -3.61 -7.48 -26.59
CA LEU A 253 -2.89 -7.90 -25.38
C LEU A 253 -2.69 -9.42 -25.33
N VAL A 254 -3.70 -10.20 -25.71
CA VAL A 254 -3.58 -11.67 -25.80
C VAL A 254 -2.55 -12.07 -26.85
N LEU A 255 -2.59 -11.46 -28.04
CA LEU A 255 -1.60 -11.71 -29.10
C LEU A 255 -0.17 -11.34 -28.67
N LEU A 256 0.01 -10.23 -27.96
CA LEU A 256 1.31 -9.83 -27.42
C LEU A 256 1.81 -10.83 -26.38
N GLY A 257 0.93 -11.26 -25.45
CA GLY A 257 1.26 -12.26 -24.45
C GLY A 257 1.71 -13.59 -25.06
N LEU A 258 1.00 -14.06 -26.09
CA LEU A 258 1.37 -15.25 -26.86
C LEU A 258 2.72 -15.08 -27.57
N PHE A 259 2.98 -13.91 -28.15
CA PHE A 259 4.25 -13.61 -28.81
C PHE A 259 5.43 -13.65 -27.83
N PHE A 260 5.30 -13.02 -26.65
CA PHE A 260 6.33 -13.08 -25.61
C PHE A 260 6.55 -14.50 -25.07
N ALA A 261 5.47 -15.29 -24.93
CA ALA A 261 5.57 -16.69 -24.55
C ALA A 261 6.32 -17.52 -25.62
N TRP A 262 6.06 -17.26 -26.89
CA TRP A 262 6.77 -17.87 -28.02
C TRP A 262 8.25 -17.51 -28.03
N LEU A 263 8.60 -16.23 -27.85
CA LEU A 263 9.99 -15.79 -27.74
C LEU A 263 10.72 -16.47 -26.57
N LYS A 264 10.09 -16.55 -25.39
CA LYS A 264 10.65 -17.28 -24.25
C LYS A 264 10.82 -18.77 -24.55
N LYS A 265 9.85 -19.41 -25.21
CA LYS A 265 9.93 -20.82 -25.61
C LYS A 265 11.04 -21.04 -26.64
N PHE A 266 11.20 -20.13 -27.58
CA PHE A 266 12.26 -20.17 -28.60
C PHE A 266 13.65 -19.95 -28.00
N GLN A 267 13.80 -18.98 -27.10
CA GLN A 267 15.02 -18.77 -26.31
C GLN A 267 15.38 -20.01 -25.49
N ARG A 268 14.40 -20.63 -24.82
CA ARG A 268 14.61 -21.88 -24.07
C ARG A 268 15.04 -23.02 -24.99
N ARG A 269 14.42 -23.17 -26.16
CA ARG A 269 14.82 -24.17 -27.17
C ARG A 269 16.23 -23.93 -27.71
N LYS A 270 16.59 -22.68 -28.00
CA LYS A 270 17.96 -22.32 -28.40
C LYS A 270 18.97 -22.61 -27.30
N LYS A 271 18.64 -22.31 -26.05
CA LYS A 271 19.50 -22.63 -24.90
C LYS A 271 19.68 -24.15 -24.75
N MET A 272 18.61 -24.93 -24.93
CA MET A 272 18.65 -26.38 -24.90
C MET A 272 19.53 -26.94 -26.04
N GLN A 273 19.35 -26.47 -27.27
CA GLN A 273 20.18 -26.87 -28.42
C GLN A 273 21.66 -26.49 -28.26
N HIS A 274 21.94 -25.35 -27.60
CA HIS A 274 23.31 -24.96 -27.28
C HIS A 274 23.92 -25.85 -26.20
N MET A 275 23.12 -26.29 -25.22
CA MET A 275 23.58 -27.23 -24.20
C MET A 275 23.77 -28.65 -24.77
N GLU A 276 22.95 -29.08 -25.73
CA GLU A 276 23.11 -30.34 -26.46
C GLU A 276 24.40 -30.37 -27.27
N ARG A 277 24.71 -29.30 -28.02
CA ARG A 277 26.00 -29.18 -28.74
C ARG A 277 27.21 -29.10 -27.83
N ALA A 278 27.08 -28.47 -26.65
CA ALA A 278 28.16 -28.43 -25.66
C ALA A 278 28.41 -29.81 -25.02
N SER A 279 27.40 -30.69 -24.99
CA SER A 279 27.55 -32.08 -24.53
C SER A 279 28.19 -33.01 -25.56
N GLU A 280 28.01 -32.76 -26.87
CA GLU A 280 28.73 -33.47 -27.94
C GLU A 280 30.22 -33.09 -28.01
N VAL A 281 30.60 -31.92 -27.48
CA VAL A 281 31.99 -31.42 -27.41
C VAL A 281 32.63 -31.72 -26.04
N GLY A 282 31.92 -32.40 -25.14
CA GLY A 282 32.48 -32.86 -23.87
C GLY A 282 33.53 -33.94 -24.11
N GLU A 283 34.76 -33.70 -23.67
CA GLU A 283 35.90 -34.61 -23.75
C GLU A 283 35.52 -36.05 -23.34
N THR A 284 35.97 -37.02 -24.15
CA THR A 284 35.78 -38.44 -23.88
C THR A 284 36.47 -38.82 -22.57
N LEU A 285 35.72 -38.91 -21.47
CA LEU A 285 36.22 -39.48 -20.23
C LEU A 285 36.72 -40.90 -20.52
N ARG A 286 38.01 -41.15 -20.26
CA ARG A 286 38.64 -42.47 -20.46
C ARG A 286 37.89 -43.52 -19.66
N MET A 287 37.07 -44.32 -20.34
CA MET A 287 36.43 -45.49 -19.76
C MET A 287 37.44 -46.64 -19.69
N THR A 288 37.53 -47.27 -18.53
CA THR A 288 38.28 -48.53 -18.36
C THR A 288 37.31 -49.67 -18.11
N SER A 289 37.62 -50.84 -18.68
CA SER A 289 36.81 -52.04 -18.54
C SER A 289 37.23 -52.77 -17.27
N VAL A 290 36.31 -53.01 -16.35
CA VAL A 290 36.54 -53.87 -15.19
C VAL A 290 35.61 -55.06 -15.30
N GLY A 291 36.14 -56.20 -15.74
CA GLY A 291 35.32 -57.37 -16.08
C GLY A 291 34.38 -57.10 -17.26
N SER A 292 33.09 -57.41 -17.11
CA SER A 292 32.06 -57.23 -18.13
C SER A 292 31.38 -55.85 -18.12
N ALA A 293 31.75 -54.95 -17.21
CA ALA A 293 31.15 -53.62 -17.10
C ALA A 293 32.17 -52.50 -17.33
N LYS A 294 31.75 -51.43 -18.01
CA LYS A 294 32.55 -50.21 -18.25
C LYS A 294 32.07 -49.08 -17.35
N ALA A 295 33.02 -48.43 -16.67
CA ALA A 295 32.75 -47.31 -15.78
C ALA A 295 33.86 -46.22 -15.89
N PRO A 296 33.55 -44.95 -15.56
CA PRO A 296 34.52 -43.87 -15.56
C PRO A 296 35.51 -44.01 -14.39
N ALA A 297 36.82 -43.92 -14.66
CA ALA A 297 37.86 -44.04 -13.65
C ALA A 297 38.42 -42.66 -13.27
N ALA A 298 38.42 -42.35 -11.97
CA ALA A 298 39.10 -41.18 -11.42
C ALA A 298 40.56 -41.53 -11.08
N THR A 299 41.50 -40.64 -11.40
CA THR A 299 42.93 -40.82 -11.08
C THR A 299 43.12 -40.82 -9.57
N VAL A 300 43.53 -41.97 -9.02
CA VAL A 300 43.71 -42.18 -7.57
C VAL A 300 44.94 -41.41 -7.08
N THR A 301 44.74 -40.48 -6.14
CA THR A 301 45.83 -39.88 -5.36
C THR A 301 45.99 -40.68 -4.06
N ARG A 302 47.07 -41.44 -3.93
CA ARG A 302 47.36 -42.27 -2.75
C ARG A 302 48.22 -41.47 -1.77
N THR A 303 47.71 -41.16 -0.59
CA THR A 303 48.53 -40.71 0.54
C THR A 303 49.03 -41.92 1.32
N GLN A 304 50.30 -41.89 1.72
CA GLN A 304 50.97 -42.98 2.45
C GLN A 304 50.78 -42.78 3.96
N PRO A 305 50.34 -43.80 4.72
CA PRO A 305 50.26 -43.69 6.17
C PRO A 305 51.64 -43.95 6.81
N THR A 306 52.03 -43.09 7.74
CA THR A 306 53.23 -43.23 8.58
C THR A 306 52.81 -43.92 9.89
N ILE A 307 53.48 -45.03 10.25
CA ILE A 307 53.24 -45.78 11.49
C ILE A 307 54.25 -45.31 12.53
N GLU A 308 53.78 -44.89 13.70
CA GLU A 308 54.62 -44.59 14.87
C GLU A 308 54.71 -45.84 15.75
N THR A 309 55.93 -46.29 16.03
CA THR A 309 56.22 -47.29 17.06
C THR A 309 57.23 -46.72 18.04
N GLU A 310 56.80 -46.51 19.28
CA GLU A 310 57.72 -46.41 20.42
C GLU A 310 57.18 -47.30 21.56
N TYR A 311 57.91 -48.38 21.82
CA TYR A 311 57.71 -49.33 22.91
C TYR A 311 58.75 -48.98 23.97
N ALA A 312 58.30 -48.60 25.17
CA ALA A 312 59.18 -48.34 26.31
C ALA A 312 59.23 -49.58 27.23
N PRO A 313 60.38 -49.85 27.88
CA PRO A 313 60.67 -51.08 28.63
C PRO A 313 59.93 -51.23 29.97
#